data_AF-J9GV32-F1
#
_entry.id   AF-J9GV32-F1
#
_cell.length_a   1.000
_cell.length_b   1.000
_cell.length_c   1.000
_cell.angle_alpha   90.00
_cell.angle_beta   90.00
_cell.angle_gamma   90.00
#
_symmetry.space_group_name_H-M   'P 1'
#
loop_
_entity.id
_entity.type
_entity.pdbx_description
1 polymer ?
#
loop_
_entity_poly.entity_id
_entity_poly.type
_entity_poly.pdbx_seq_one_letter_code
_entity_poly.pdbx_strand_id
1 'polypeptide(L)' 'MATDNAQQYFIRESDFELALTNLLQEHGWTHEVIVQPSEDDLIQNWANILYANNRDIDRLGSAPLTATEMKQVIDKV' A
#
# COMPACT_ATOMS: atom_id res chain seq x y z
N MET A 1 23.59 -27.08 13.32
CA MET A 1 23.88 -26.09 12.25
C MET A 1 23.27 -24.79 12.73
N ALA A 2 24.09 -23.76 12.85
CA ALA A 2 23.73 -22.52 13.54
C ALA A 2 22.52 -21.88 12.86
N THR A 3 21.54 -21.50 13.68
CA THR A 3 20.41 -20.65 13.33
C THR A 3 20.96 -19.28 12.94
N ASP A 4 21.18 -19.06 11.65
CA ASP A 4 21.51 -17.73 11.13
C ASP A 4 20.20 -16.94 10.97
N ASN A 5 19.63 -16.53 12.11
CA ASN A 5 18.73 -15.37 12.12
C ASN A 5 19.61 -14.14 11.90
N ALA A 6 20.16 -14.00 10.70
CA ALA A 6 20.81 -12.78 10.27
C ALA A 6 19.72 -11.73 10.17
N GLN A 7 19.61 -10.89 11.19
CA GLN A 7 18.83 -9.67 11.14
C GLN A 7 19.45 -8.82 10.02
N GLN A 8 18.86 -8.91 8.82
CA GLN A 8 19.37 -8.24 7.63
C GLN A 8 19.13 -6.75 7.81
N TYR A 9 20.17 -6.03 8.22
CA TYR A 9 20.14 -4.57 8.35
C TYR A 9 20.28 -3.96 6.95
N PHE A 10 19.23 -3.26 6.51
CA PHE A 10 19.24 -2.52 5.26
C PHE A 10 19.88 -1.15 5.45
N ILE A 11 20.83 -0.80 4.59
CA ILE A 11 21.48 0.52 4.60
C ILE A 11 20.66 1.55 3.79
N ARG A 12 19.93 1.09 2.77
CA ARG A 12 19.10 1.92 1.91
C ARG A 12 17.65 1.49 2.00
N GLU A 13 16.74 2.46 2.05
CA GLU A 13 15.29 2.23 2.05
C GLU A 13 14.85 1.36 0.86
N SER A 14 15.45 1.57 -0.31
CA SER A 14 15.16 0.79 -1.51
C SER A 14 15.47 -0.71 -1.37
N ASP A 15 16.51 -1.06 -0.61
CA ASP A 15 16.89 -2.47 -0.40
C ASP A 15 15.91 -3.13 0.58
N PHE A 16 15.43 -2.38 1.57
CA PHE A 16 14.37 -2.81 2.48
C PHE A 16 13.05 -3.02 1.74
N GLU A 17 12.60 -2.03 0.96
CA GLU A 17 11.34 -2.11 0.19
C GLU A 17 11.33 -3.30 -0.77
N LEU A 18 12.45 -3.57 -1.45
CA LEU A 18 12.55 -4.72 -2.36
C LEU A 18 12.45 -6.04 -1.61
N ALA A 19 13.17 -6.20 -0.50
CA ALA A 19 13.11 -7.40 0.32
C ALA A 19 11.71 -7.61 0.91
N LEU A 20 11.07 -6.54 1.39
CA LEU A 20 9.71 -6.58 1.92
C LEU A 20 8.69 -6.96 0.84
N THR A 21 8.77 -6.35 -0.34
CA THR A 21 7.85 -6.64 -1.46
C THR A 21 7.92 -8.11 -1.87
N ASN A 22 9.12 -8.67 -1.98
CA ASN A 22 9.31 -10.08 -2.31
C ASN A 22 8.72 -10.99 -1.22
N LEU A 23 8.97 -10.67 0.05
CA LEU A 23 8.45 -11.44 1.18
C LEU A 23 6.91 -11.43 1.23
N LEU A 24 6.27 -10.30 0.95
CA LEU A 24 4.81 -10.19 0.97
C LEU A 24 4.15 -11.15 -0.04
N GLN A 25 4.73 -11.32 -1.22
CA GLN A 25 4.22 -12.24 -2.24
C GLN A 25 4.26 -13.71 -1.77
N GLU A 26 5.30 -14.09 -1.01
CA GLU A 26 5.42 -15.44 -0.43
C GLU A 26 4.36 -15.70 0.65
N HIS A 27 3.82 -14.65 1.27
CA HIS A 27 2.80 -14.70 2.31
C HIS A 27 1.38 -14.44 1.81
N GLY A 28 1.13 -14.58 0.50
CA GLY A 28 -0.21 -14.56 -0.08
C GLY A 28 -0.75 -13.16 -0.39
N TRP A 29 0.10 -12.13 -0.37
CA TRP A 29 -0.25 -10.83 -0.92
C TRP A 29 -0.25 -10.89 -2.46
N THR A 30 -1.08 -10.07 -3.10
CA THR A 30 -1.21 -10.01 -4.56
C THR A 30 0.10 -9.54 -5.20
N HIS A 31 0.35 -9.93 -6.46
CA HIS A 31 1.55 -9.52 -7.21
C HIS A 31 1.52 -8.04 -7.63
N GLU A 32 0.44 -7.32 -7.34
CA GLU A 32 0.27 -5.88 -7.62
C GLU A 32 0.87 -5.00 -6.52
N VAL A 33 1.94 -5.45 -5.88
CA VAL A 33 2.66 -4.62 -4.89
C VAL A 33 3.34 -3.47 -5.65
N ILE A 34 2.98 -2.24 -5.29
CA ILE A 34 3.63 -1.03 -5.82
C ILE A 34 5.03 -0.89 -5.21
N VAL A 35 6.03 -0.68 -6.06
CA VAL A 35 7.45 -0.60 -5.67
C VAL A 35 7.95 0.81 -5.94
N GLN A 36 8.58 1.44 -4.94
CA GLN A 36 9.05 2.83 -5.02
C GLN A 36 7.99 3.83 -5.52
N PRO A 37 6.74 3.78 -5.03
CA PRO A 37 5.70 4.72 -5.45
C PRO A 37 6.03 6.14 -4.95
N SER A 38 5.56 7.15 -5.69
CA SER A 38 5.48 8.50 -5.12
C SER A 38 4.39 8.59 -4.06
N GLU A 39 4.39 9.67 -3.28
CA GLU A 39 3.30 9.92 -2.32
C GLU A 39 1.94 10.00 -3.02
N ASP A 40 1.88 10.63 -4.20
CA ASP A 40 0.66 10.70 -5.01
C ASP A 40 0.19 9.31 -5.46
N ASP A 41 1.11 8.41 -5.81
CA ASP A 41 0.79 7.03 -6.19
C ASP A 41 0.22 6.24 -4.99
N LEU A 42 0.78 6.44 -3.80
CA LEU A 42 0.28 5.82 -2.56
C LEU A 42 -1.14 6.32 -2.23
N ILE A 43 -1.37 7.63 -2.34
CA ILE A 43 -2.68 8.25 -2.11
C ILE A 43 -3.70 7.70 -3.11
N GLN A 44 -3.33 7.59 -4.38
CA GLN A 44 -4.22 7.06 -5.41
C GLN A 44 -4.52 5.57 -5.22
N ASN A 45 -3.52 4.78 -4.84
CA ASN A 45 -3.71 3.37 -4.51
C ASN A 45 -4.69 3.21 -3.33
N TRP A 46 -4.53 4.04 -2.29
CA TRP A 46 -5.44 4.03 -1.16
C TRP A 46 -6.86 4.48 -1.54
N ALA A 47 -7.01 5.50 -2.38
CA ALA A 47 -8.30 5.94 -2.91
C ALA A 47 -9.00 4.80 -3.68
N ASN A 48 -8.25 4.01 -4.46
CA ASN A 48 -8.77 2.85 -5.19
C ASN A 48 -9.24 1.74 -4.23
N ILE A 49 -8.46 1.44 -3.19
CA ILE A 49 -8.82 0.45 -2.16
C ILE A 49 -10.08 0.90 -1.40
N LEU A 50 -10.14 2.17 -1.00
CA LEU A 50 -11.33 2.75 -0.38
C LEU A 50 -12.52 2.65 -1.32
N TYR A 51 -12.37 2.99 -2.59
CA TYR A 51 -13.43 2.88 -3.58
C TYR A 51 -13.95 1.44 -3.73
N ALA A 52 -13.04 0.48 -3.93
CA ALA A 52 -13.39 -0.93 -4.08
C ALA A 52 -14.13 -1.46 -2.83
N ASN A 53 -13.66 -1.10 -1.64
CA ASN A 53 -14.24 -1.55 -0.38
C ASN A 53 -15.56 -0.84 -0.02
N ASN A 54 -15.83 0.34 -0.58
CA ASN A 54 -16.97 1.21 -0.24
C ASN A 54 -17.94 1.40 -1.43
N ARG A 55 -17.88 0.54 -2.45
CA ARG A 55 -18.61 0.76 -3.71
C ARG A 55 -20.14 0.68 -3.59
N ASP A 56 -20.64 0.10 -2.51
CA ASP A 56 -22.07 -0.09 -2.25
C ASP A 56 -22.87 1.23 -2.32
N ILE A 57 -24.16 1.11 -2.67
CA ILE A 57 -25.07 2.24 -2.86
C ILE A 57 -25.22 3.10 -1.61
N ASP A 58 -25.12 2.51 -0.41
CA ASP A 58 -25.22 3.22 0.87
C ASP A 58 -23.91 3.93 1.27
N ARG A 59 -22.85 3.79 0.47
CA ARG A 59 -21.51 4.33 0.74
C ARG A 59 -21.09 5.28 -0.37
N LEU A 60 -20.21 4.85 -1.26
CA LEU A 60 -19.74 5.68 -2.37
C LEU A 60 -20.63 5.62 -3.60
N GLY A 61 -21.55 4.64 -3.71
CA GLY A 61 -22.50 4.58 -4.81
C GLY A 61 -21.84 4.55 -6.20
N SER A 62 -20.72 3.84 -6.34
CA SER A 62 -19.87 3.84 -7.54
C SER A 62 -19.30 5.21 -7.95
N ALA A 63 -19.24 6.18 -7.04
CA ALA A 63 -18.50 7.44 -7.22
C ALA A 63 -17.12 7.36 -6.53
N PRO A 64 -16.00 7.42 -7.27
CA PRO A 64 -14.68 7.48 -6.67
C PRO A 64 -14.47 8.82 -5.93
N LEU A 65 -13.65 8.79 -4.88
CA LEU A 65 -13.24 10.00 -4.16
C LEU A 65 -12.42 10.91 -5.07
N THR A 66 -12.73 12.20 -5.06
CA THR A 66 -11.89 13.23 -5.67
C THR A 66 -10.61 13.44 -4.86
N ALA A 67 -9.59 14.04 -5.48
CA ALA A 67 -8.34 14.37 -4.79
C ALA A 67 -8.56 15.24 -3.53
N THR A 68 -9.53 16.16 -3.58
CA THR A 68 -9.88 17.00 -2.43
C THR A 68 -10.53 16.19 -1.31
N GLU A 69 -11.43 15.26 -1.63
CA GLU A 69 -12.07 14.40 -0.63
C GLU A 69 -11.06 13.43 -0.02
N MET A 70 -10.15 12.88 -0.82
CA MET A 70 -9.07 12.02 -0.33
C MET A 70 -8.15 12.78 0.63
N LYS A 71 -7.81 14.03 0.32
CA LYS A 71 -7.06 14.89 1.24
C LYS A 71 -7.78 15.11 2.57
N GLN A 72 -9.09 15.36 2.53
CA GLN A 72 -9.89 15.49 3.75
C GLN A 72 -9.90 14.22 4.60
N VAL A 73 -9.89 13.03 3.97
CA VAL A 73 -9.77 11.75 4.67
C VAL A 73 -8.40 11.64 5.35
N ILE A 74 -7.31 11.93 4.63
CA ILE A 74 -5.94 11.89 5.17
C ILE A 74 -5.79 12.84 6.36
N ASP A 75 -6.31 14.05 6.27
CA ASP A 75 -6.24 15.06 7.34
C ASP A 75 -7.00 14.67 8.63
N LYS A 76 -7.83 13.62 8.57
CA LYS A 76 -8.67 13.14 9.69
C LYS A 76 -8.20 11.83 10.31
N VAL A 77 -7.16 11.21 9.77
CA VAL A 77 -6.51 10.00 10.29
C VAL A 77 -5.34 10.39 11.19
#